data_AF-A0A0M8VK64-F1
#
_entry.id   AF-A0A0M8VK64-F1
#
_cell.length_a   1.000
_cell.length_b   1.000
_cell.length_c   1.000
_cell.angle_alpha   90.00
_cell.angle_beta   90.00
_cell.angle_gamma   90.00
#
_symmetry.space_group_name_H-M   'P 1'
#
loop_
_entity.id
_entity.type
_entity.pdbx_description
1 polymer ?
#
loop_
_entity_poly.entity_id
_entity_poly.type
_entity_poly.pdbx_seq_one_letter_code
_entity_poly.pdbx_strand_id
1 'polypeptide(L)'
;ARTIPVDYASHSSYVEQIEQQIGEALDGVAPQAAEVPLFSTLTGAWLDADTLMDGGYWYRNLRQTVLFEQATRGLLAEGHGLFL
;
A
#
# COMPACT_ATOMS: atom_id res chain seq x y z
N ALA A 1 -15.72 14.27 16.82
CA ALA A 1 -14.51 14.09 15.98
C ALA A 1 -13.29 13.96 16.91
N ARG A 2 -12.31 13.14 16.55
CA ARG A 2 -11.06 12.95 17.31
C ARG A 2 -9.89 13.25 16.39
N THR A 3 -8.99 14.14 16.81
CA THR A 3 -7.77 14.46 16.06
C THR A 3 -6.79 13.29 16.14
N ILE A 4 -6.13 13.01 15.02
CA ILE A 4 -5.03 12.06 14.95
C ILE A 4 -3.73 12.88 15.08
N PRO A 5 -2.85 12.56 16.05
CA PRO A 5 -1.59 13.28 16.22
C PRO A 5 -0.59 12.81 15.15
N VAL A 6 -0.67 13.42 13.97
CA VAL A 6 0.23 13.20 12.84
C VAL A 6 0.66 14.55 12.26
N ASP A 7 1.91 14.62 11.82
CA ASP A 7 2.53 15.86 11.36
C ASP A 7 2.34 16.11 9.85
N TYR A 8 1.67 15.18 9.15
CA TYR A 8 1.33 15.30 7.74
C TYR A 8 0.05 14.53 7.37
N ALA A 9 -0.55 14.90 6.24
CA ALA A 9 -1.79 14.32 5.75
C ALA A 9 -1.54 13.24 4.67
N SER A 10 -1.12 12.04 5.08
CA SER A 10 -1.06 10.86 4.19
C SER A 10 -2.42 10.51 3.56
N HIS A 11 -2.42 9.76 2.47
CA HIS A 11 -3.64 9.26 1.78
C HIS A 11 -4.59 10.38 1.33
N SER A 12 -4.00 11.54 0.98
CA SER A 12 -4.72 12.73 0.56
C SER A 12 -4.01 13.40 -0.61
N SER A 13 -4.64 14.39 -1.25
CA SER A 13 -4.00 15.16 -2.32
C SER A 13 -2.76 15.94 -1.87
N TYR A 14 -2.56 16.16 -0.57
CA TYR A 14 -1.38 16.87 -0.06
C TYR A 14 -0.06 16.15 -0.41
N VAL A 15 -0.09 14.84 -0.64
CA VAL A 15 1.11 14.07 -1.00
C VAL A 15 1.47 14.17 -2.50
N GLU A 16 0.63 14.77 -3.35
CA GLU A 16 0.94 14.93 -4.78
C GLU A 16 2.16 15.84 -4.99
N GLN A 17 2.41 16.77 -4.06
CA GLN A 17 3.57 17.67 -4.09
C GLN A 17 4.92 16.94 -3.99
N ILE A 18 4.90 15.69 -3.49
CA ILE A 18 6.11 14.91 -3.25
C ILE A 18 6.23 13.70 -4.18
N GLU A 19 5.35 13.55 -5.18
CA GLU A 19 5.36 12.41 -6.11
C GLU A 19 6.72 12.20 -6.78
N GLN A 20 7.26 13.27 -7.37
CA GLN A 20 8.56 13.22 -8.04
C GLN A 20 9.69 12.85 -7.06
N GLN A 21 9.67 13.42 -5.85
CA GLN A 21 10.71 13.18 -4.84
C GLN A 21 10.68 11.74 -4.33
N ILE A 22 9.49 11.13 -4.25
CA ILE A 22 9.35 9.70 -3.94
C ILE A 22 9.92 8.84 -5.07
N GLY A 23 9.66 9.20 -6.33
CA GLY A 23 10.27 8.54 -7.49
C GLY A 23 11.79 8.56 -7.41
N GLU A 24 12.37 9.75 -7.33
CA GLU A 24 13.83 9.95 -7.24
C GLU A 24 14.46 9.22 -6.03
N ALA A 25 13.78 9.22 -4.89
CA ALA A 25 14.26 8.53 -3.69
C ALA A 25 14.27 7.00 -3.83
N LEU A 26 13.42 6.45 -4.71
CA LEU A 26 13.26 5.01 -4.90
C LEU A 26 13.92 4.49 -6.18
N ASP A 27 14.51 5.33 -7.03
CA ASP A 27 15.15 4.95 -8.30
C ASP A 27 16.25 3.86 -8.14
N GLY A 28 16.94 3.84 -7.00
CA GLY A 28 17.97 2.84 -6.70
C GLY A 28 17.44 1.52 -6.14
N VAL A 29 16.14 1.42 -5.86
CA VAL A 29 15.52 0.21 -5.32
C VAL A 29 15.21 -0.75 -6.46
N ALA A 30 15.60 -2.02 -6.29
CA ALA A 30 15.28 -3.09 -7.23
C ALA A 30 14.21 -4.00 -6.59
N PRO A 31 12.91 -3.78 -6.87
CA PRO A 31 11.85 -4.64 -6.36
C PRO A 31 12.04 -6.07 -6.85
N GLN A 32 11.74 -7.03 -5.98
CA GLN A 32 11.76 -8.44 -6.30
C GLN A 32 10.33 -9.00 -6.25
N ALA A 33 10.11 -10.11 -6.95
CA ALA A 33 8.87 -10.86 -6.82
C ALA A 33 8.69 -11.30 -5.35
N ALA A 34 7.46 -11.25 -4.88
CA ALA A 34 7.16 -11.66 -3.51
C ALA A 34 7.20 -13.20 -3.40
N GLU A 35 8.00 -13.72 -2.48
CA GLU A 35 8.01 -15.18 -2.18
C GLU A 35 6.76 -15.60 -1.40
N VAL A 36 6.21 -14.68 -0.60
CA VAL A 36 4.96 -14.87 0.14
C VAL A 36 3.87 -14.04 -0.54
N PRO A 37 2.70 -14.62 -0.85
CA PRO A 37 1.59 -13.88 -1.45
C PRO A 37 1.21 -12.64 -0.64
N LEU A 38 0.99 -11.52 -1.31
CA LEU A 38 0.64 -10.25 -0.69
C LEU A 38 -0.80 -9.87 -1.07
N PHE A 39 -1.67 -9.76 -0.07
CA PHE A 39 -2.99 -9.16 -0.22
C PHE A 39 -2.86 -7.65 -0.02
N SER A 40 -2.95 -6.87 -1.09
CA SER A 40 -2.66 -5.44 -1.03
C SER A 40 -3.83 -4.64 -0.48
N THR A 41 -3.56 -3.77 0.49
CA THR A 41 -4.53 -2.79 0.98
C THR A 41 -4.69 -1.58 0.05
N LEU A 42 -3.88 -1.48 -1.01
CA LEU A 42 -4.07 -0.49 -2.07
C LEU A 42 -5.19 -0.92 -3.03
N THR A 43 -5.20 -2.20 -3.42
CA THR A 43 -6.14 -2.74 -4.42
C THR A 43 -7.31 -3.50 -3.79
N GLY A 44 -7.14 -3.98 -2.55
CA GLY A 44 -8.12 -4.84 -1.89
C GLY A 44 -8.19 -6.25 -2.51
N ALA A 45 -7.08 -6.72 -3.07
CA ALA A 45 -6.95 -8.03 -3.70
C ALA A 45 -5.52 -8.61 -3.54
N TRP A 46 -5.35 -9.90 -3.81
CA TRP A 46 -4.04 -10.49 -4.04
C TRP A 46 -3.31 -9.78 -5.17
N LEU A 47 -2.05 -9.44 -4.96
CA LEU A 47 -1.18 -9.03 -6.06
C LEU A 47 -0.77 -10.26 -6.86
N ASP A 48 -0.65 -10.09 -8.17
CA ASP A 48 -0.04 -11.10 -9.02
C ASP A 48 1.42 -11.30 -8.59
N ALA A 49 1.91 -12.55 -8.64
CA ALA A 49 3.23 -12.90 -8.10
C ALA A 49 4.39 -12.15 -8.78
N ASP A 50 4.18 -11.71 -10.02
CA ASP A 50 5.12 -10.93 -10.83
C ASP A 50 4.94 -9.41 -10.69
N THR A 51 3.94 -8.95 -9.91
CA THR A 51 3.75 -7.53 -9.64
C THR A 51 4.90 -7.00 -8.80
N LEU A 52 5.74 -6.19 -9.43
CA LEU A 52 6.83 -5.48 -8.76
C LEU A 52 6.28 -4.26 -8.00
N MET A 53 6.57 -4.19 -6.70
CA MET A 53 6.25 -3.04 -5.85
C MET A 53 7.30 -1.93 -6.05
N ASP A 54 7.24 -1.28 -7.21
CA ASP A 54 8.14 -0.20 -7.62
C ASP A 54 7.84 1.15 -6.94
N GLY A 55 8.63 2.18 -7.26
CA GLY A 55 8.42 3.53 -6.72
C GLY A 55 7.01 4.07 -7.00
N GLY A 56 6.43 3.73 -8.15
CA GLY A 56 5.06 4.08 -8.49
C GLY A 56 4.02 3.39 -7.60
N TYR A 57 4.22 2.11 -7.26
CA TYR A 57 3.39 1.38 -6.31
C TYR A 57 3.42 2.04 -4.93
N TRP A 58 4.61 2.38 -4.43
CA TRP A 58 4.75 3.01 -3.12
C TRP A 58 4.17 4.41 -3.06
N TYR A 59 4.33 5.21 -4.13
CA TYR A 59 3.64 6.50 -4.23
C TYR A 59 2.11 6.32 -4.23
N ARG A 60 1.57 5.39 -5.03
CA ARG A 60 0.13 5.12 -5.03
C ARG A 60 -0.38 4.66 -3.66
N ASN A 61 0.37 3.81 -2.96
CA ASN A 61 0.06 3.38 -1.61
C ASN A 61 -0.02 4.59 -0.64
N LEU A 62 0.94 5.51 -0.72
CA LEU A 62 0.95 6.74 0.07
C LEU A 62 -0.20 7.70 -0.30
N ARG A 63 -0.57 7.76 -1.58
CA ARG A 63 -1.56 8.69 -2.12
C ARG A 63 -3.00 8.23 -1.93
N GLN A 64 -3.27 6.95 -2.09
CA GLN A 64 -4.62 6.40 -2.15
C GLN A 64 -5.09 5.89 -0.78
N THR A 65 -6.40 5.71 -0.63
CA THR A 65 -7.02 5.20 0.60
C THR A 65 -6.52 3.79 0.93
N VAL A 66 -6.25 3.52 2.20
CA VAL A 66 -5.95 2.18 2.70
C VAL A 66 -7.25 1.38 2.87
N LEU A 67 -7.44 0.34 2.05
CA LEU A 67 -8.61 -0.54 2.06
C LEU A 67 -8.46 -1.67 3.11
N PHE A 68 -8.14 -1.31 4.35
CA PHE A 68 -7.81 -2.28 5.40
C PHE A 68 -8.97 -3.23 5.77
N GLU A 69 -10.18 -2.68 5.91
CA GLU A 69 -11.37 -3.46 6.22
C GLU A 69 -11.71 -4.45 5.09
N GLN A 70 -11.61 -4.01 3.84
CA GLN A 70 -11.83 -4.87 2.68
C GLN A 70 -10.79 -6.00 2.62
N ALA A 71 -9.51 -5.69 2.89
CA ALA A 71 -8.46 -6.69 2.88
C ALA A 71 -8.66 -7.75 3.98
N THR A 72 -8.94 -7.31 5.20
CA THR A 72 -9.20 -8.25 6.32
C THR A 72 -10.47 -9.07 6.10
N ARG A 73 -11.54 -8.46 5.58
CA ARG A 73 -12.77 -9.18 5.20
C ARG A 73 -12.54 -10.18 4.08
N GLY A 74 -11.74 -9.82 3.06
CA GLY A 74 -11.38 -10.71 1.96
C GLY A 74 -10.62 -11.94 2.46
N LEU A 75 -9.59 -11.74 3.28
CA LEU A 75 -8.83 -12.84 3.88
C LEU A 75 -9.70 -13.73 4.78
N LEU A 76 -10.61 -13.16 5.57
CA LEU A 76 -11.57 -13.94 6.35
C LEU A 76 -12.49 -14.79 5.47
N ALA A 77 -12.96 -14.24 4.34
CA ALA A 77 -13.81 -14.96 3.39
C ALA A 77 -13.09 -16.12 2.69
N GLU A 78 -11.77 -16.03 2.53
CA GLU A 78 -10.90 -17.11 2.01
C GLU A 78 -10.51 -18.14 3.09
N GLY A 79 -10.99 -17.98 4.33
CA GLY A 79 -10.79 -18.94 5.41
C GLY A 79 -9.55 -18.70 6.27
N HIS A 80 -8.86 -17.57 6.10
CA HIS A 80 -7.80 -17.19 7.02
C HIS A 80 -8.37 -16.89 8.41
N GLY A 81 -7.96 -17.67 9.41
CA GLY A 81 -8.50 -17.58 10.79
C GLY A 81 -7.50 -17.09 11.84
N LEU A 82 -6.24 -16.90 11.48
CA LEU A 82 -5.19 -16.42 12.38
C LEU A 82 -4.56 -15.15 11.80
N PHE A 83 -4.61 -14.06 12.58
CA PHE A 83 -3.97 -12.78 12.29
C PHE A 83 -3.03 -12.46 13.46
N LEU A 84 -1.77 -12.18 13.16
CA LEU A 84 -0.69 -11.94 14.13
C LEU A 84 -0.18 -10.50 14.04
#